data_AF-A0A9D8LQM5-F1
#
_entry.id   AF-A0A9D8LQM5-F1
#
_cell.length_a   1.000
_cell.length_b   1.000
_cell.length_c   1.000
_cell.angle_alpha   90.00
_cell.angle_beta   90.00
_cell.angle_gamma   90.00
#
_symmetry.space_group_name_H-M   'P 1'
#
loop_
_entity.id
_entity.type
_entity.pdbx_description
1 polymer ?
#
loop_
_entity_poly.entity_id
_entity_poly.type
_entity_poly.pdbx_seq_one_letter_code
_entity_poly.pdbx_strand_id
1 'polypeptide(L)'
;MELLLWILIWSEFAVFGAFLVAFLILGLIDPPALAKLHGALDLPLAGAATAILLTSGFFAARAAFGRRPRWNLVAAALGGLGFVALKLVAYSHEIPAITAVESRLVELYFLITGFHLAHVLFVALIMLAIAWRPTPRRTGTIAAIWHAIDLVWLLILPIIYLG
;
A
#
# COMPACT_ATOMS: atom_id res chain seq x y z
N MET A 1 -23.66 -5.29 7.83
CA MET A 1 -22.19 -5.42 7.74
C MET A 1 -21.64 -4.82 6.44
N GLU A 2 -22.31 -5.00 5.30
CA GLU A 2 -21.89 -4.37 4.02
C GLU A 2 -21.74 -2.84 4.14
N LEU A 3 -22.69 -2.14 4.75
CA LEU A 3 -22.63 -0.67 4.87
C LEU A 3 -21.40 -0.18 5.67
N LEU A 4 -21.08 -0.83 6.79
CA LEU A 4 -19.93 -0.45 7.64
C LEU A 4 -18.59 -0.69 6.92
N LEU A 5 -18.50 -1.77 6.13
CA LEU A 5 -17.34 -2.04 5.29
C LEU A 5 -17.13 -0.91 4.27
N TRP A 6 -18.19 -0.50 3.58
CA TRP A 6 -18.09 0.56 2.58
C TRP A 6 -17.76 1.91 3.21
N ILE A 7 -18.34 2.23 4.38
CA ILE A 7 -18.00 3.45 5.12
C ILE A 7 -16.50 3.44 5.47
N LEU A 8 -15.97 2.32 5.97
CA LEU A 8 -14.55 2.18 6.26
C LEU A 8 -13.67 2.42 5.02
N ILE A 9 -13.98 1.77 3.90
CA ILE A 9 -13.22 1.94 2.65
C ILE A 9 -13.24 3.39 2.17
N TRP A 10 -14.41 4.04 2.17
CA TRP A 10 -14.52 5.43 1.75
C TRP A 10 -13.81 6.39 2.70
N SER A 11 -13.84 6.13 4.02
CA SER A 11 -13.08 6.94 4.97
C SER A 11 -11.58 6.82 4.75
N GLU A 12 -11.07 5.62 4.45
CA GLU A 12 -9.65 5.42 4.13
C GLU A 12 -9.27 6.18 2.85
N PHE A 13 -10.08 6.11 1.78
CA PHE A 13 -9.83 6.88 0.57
C PHE A 13 -9.84 8.39 0.82
N ALA A 14 -10.73 8.89 1.67
CA ALA A 14 -10.74 10.31 2.04
C ALA A 14 -9.46 10.72 2.79
N VAL A 15 -9.00 9.90 3.74
CA VAL A 15 -7.77 10.16 4.51
C VAL A 15 -6.53 10.13 3.60
N PHE A 16 -6.34 9.08 2.81
CA PHE A 16 -5.21 8.99 1.87
C PHE A 16 -5.29 10.08 0.80
N GLY A 17 -6.47 10.38 0.28
CA GLY A 17 -6.68 11.46 -0.68
C GLY A 17 -6.26 12.81 -0.10
N ALA A 18 -6.65 13.12 1.14
CA ALA A 18 -6.25 14.35 1.81
C ALA A 18 -4.72 14.43 2.00
N PHE A 19 -4.07 13.34 2.42
CA PHE A 19 -2.62 13.32 2.55
C PHE A 19 -1.88 13.47 1.21
N LEU A 20 -2.36 12.81 0.16
CA LEU A 20 -1.77 12.94 -1.19
C LEU A 20 -1.94 14.35 -1.76
N VAL A 21 -3.10 14.99 -1.55
CA VAL A 21 -3.30 16.40 -1.92
C VAL A 21 -2.36 17.31 -1.12
N ALA A 22 -2.21 17.08 0.19
CA ALA A 22 -1.27 17.85 1.00
C ALA A 22 0.18 17.69 0.52
N PHE A 23 0.59 16.48 0.14
CA PHE A 23 1.91 16.21 -0.43
C PHE A 23 2.12 16.98 -1.74
N LEU A 24 1.14 16.94 -2.66
CA LEU A 24 1.19 17.70 -3.91
C LEU A 24 1.31 19.21 -3.67
N ILE A 25 0.51 19.77 -2.77
CA ILE A 25 0.55 21.21 -2.45
C ILE A 25 1.93 21.59 -1.89
N LEU A 26 2.48 20.80 -0.95
CA LEU A 26 3.81 21.06 -0.41
C LEU A 26 4.91 20.90 -1.47
N GLY A 27 4.76 19.96 -2.40
CA GLY A 27 5.69 19.79 -3.51
C GLY A 27 5.74 21.01 -4.43
N LEU A 28 4.59 21.67 -4.63
CA LEU A 28 4.50 22.92 -5.40
C LEU A 28 5.07 24.12 -4.63
N ILE A 29 4.98 24.12 -3.29
CA ILE A 29 5.50 25.20 -2.43
C ILE A 29 7.03 25.13 -2.30
N ASP A 30 7.60 23.93 -2.23
CA ASP A 30 9.05 23.72 -2.09
C ASP A 30 9.61 22.74 -3.15
N PRO A 31 9.69 23.18 -4.43
CA PRO A 31 10.23 22.35 -5.51
C PRO A 31 11.67 21.86 -5.28
N PRO A 32 12.60 22.64 -4.68
CA PRO A 32 13.94 22.14 -4.36
C PRO A 32 13.94 20.97 -3.38
N ALA A 33 13.10 21.00 -2.33
CA ALA A 33 12.99 19.87 -1.41
C ALA A 33 12.36 18.65 -2.09
N LEU A 34 11.35 18.85 -2.94
CA LEU A 34 10.73 17.78 -3.72
C LEU A 34 11.75 17.08 -4.63
N ALA A 35 12.56 17.85 -5.36
CA ALA A 35 13.60 17.29 -6.24
C ALA A 35 14.64 16.46 -5.47
N LYS A 36 15.05 16.93 -4.28
CA LYS A 36 15.94 16.17 -3.40
C LYS A 36 15.30 14.89 -2.89
N LEU A 37 14.03 14.94 -2.50
CA LEU A 37 13.26 13.78 -2.07
C LEU A 37 13.18 12.74 -3.20
N HIS A 38 12.75 13.13 -4.41
CA HIS A 38 12.67 12.20 -5.54
C HIS A 38 14.02 11.59 -5.93
N GLY A 39 15.11 12.36 -5.85
CA GLY A 39 16.45 11.85 -6.06
C GLY A 39 16.92 10.81 -5.03
N ALA A 40 16.27 10.75 -3.86
CA ALA A 40 16.58 9.81 -2.79
C ALA A 40 15.68 8.56 -2.79
N LEU A 41 14.58 8.54 -3.57
CA LEU A 41 13.62 7.44 -3.60
C LEU A 41 14.06 6.28 -4.49
N ASP A 42 13.86 5.04 -4.03
CA ASP A 42 14.22 3.84 -4.78
C ASP A 42 13.06 3.41 -5.69
N LEU A 43 12.97 4.05 -6.86
CA LEU A 43 11.92 3.79 -7.85
C LEU A 43 11.92 2.32 -8.35
N PRO A 44 13.07 1.67 -8.64
CA PRO A 44 13.09 0.25 -8.99
C PRO A 44 12.46 -0.66 -7.93
N LEU A 45 12.78 -0.46 -6.64
CA LEU A 45 12.15 -1.23 -5.55
C LEU A 45 10.66 -0.92 -5.43
N ALA A 46 10.25 0.33 -5.60
CA ALA A 46 8.83 0.70 -5.61
C ALA A 46 8.06 0.03 -6.77
N GLY A 47 8.67 -0.05 -7.96
CA GLY A 47 8.12 -0.76 -9.11
C GLY A 47 8.01 -2.26 -8.87
N ALA A 48 9.05 -2.89 -8.32
CA ALA A 48 9.04 -4.31 -7.95
C ALA A 48 7.96 -4.61 -6.88
N ALA A 49 7.85 -3.76 -5.85
CA ALA A 49 6.83 -3.87 -4.82
C ALA A 49 5.42 -3.77 -5.42
N THR A 50 5.21 -2.84 -6.36
CA THR A 50 3.94 -2.70 -7.08
C THR A 50 3.59 -3.95 -7.88
N ALA A 51 4.55 -4.54 -8.62
CA ALA A 51 4.33 -5.76 -9.37
C ALA A 51 3.94 -6.95 -8.45
N ILE A 52 4.59 -7.06 -7.28
CA ILE A 52 4.23 -8.06 -6.27
C ILE A 52 2.83 -7.82 -5.72
N LEU A 53 2.48 -6.56 -5.42
CA LEU A 53 1.19 -6.21 -4.86
C LEU A 53 0.04 -6.49 -5.86
N LEU A 54 0.21 -6.16 -7.13
CA LEU A 54 -0.75 -6.50 -8.19
C LEU A 54 -0.90 -8.02 -8.37
N THR A 55 0.22 -8.75 -8.31
CA THR A 55 0.21 -10.22 -8.36
C THR A 55 -0.54 -10.79 -7.15
N SER A 56 -0.34 -10.21 -5.96
CA SER A 56 -1.09 -10.54 -4.75
C SER A 56 -2.60 -10.34 -4.95
N GLY A 57 -3.00 -9.18 -5.47
CA GLY A 57 -4.39 -8.85 -5.77
C GLY A 57 -5.04 -9.87 -6.73
N PHE A 58 -4.31 -10.33 -7.75
CA PHE A 58 -4.80 -11.40 -8.63
C PHE A 58 -5.12 -12.71 -7.87
N PHE A 59 -4.28 -13.11 -6.91
CA PHE A 59 -4.56 -14.27 -6.08
C PHE A 59 -5.76 -14.03 -5.13
N ALA A 60 -5.87 -12.84 -4.52
CA ALA A 60 -7.02 -12.47 -3.69
C ALA A 60 -8.34 -12.58 -4.48
N ALA A 61 -8.37 -12.07 -5.71
CA ALA A 61 -9.52 -12.18 -6.62
C ALA A 61 -9.87 -13.65 -6.92
N ARG A 62 -8.88 -14.49 -7.25
CA ARG A 62 -9.12 -15.93 -7.49
C ARG A 62 -9.70 -16.63 -6.28
N ALA A 63 -9.27 -16.26 -5.07
CA ALA A 63 -9.84 -16.79 -3.85
C ALA A 63 -11.31 -16.39 -3.68
N ALA A 64 -11.66 -15.12 -3.96
CA ALA A 64 -13.02 -14.62 -3.90
C ALA A 64 -13.97 -15.35 -4.88
N PHE A 65 -13.47 -15.75 -6.06
CA PHE A 65 -14.19 -16.60 -7.01
C PHE A 65 -14.26 -18.09 -6.61
N GLY A 66 -13.82 -18.45 -5.40
CA GLY A 66 -13.90 -19.83 -4.89
C GLY A 66 -12.87 -20.80 -5.50
N ARG A 67 -11.91 -20.32 -6.31
CA ARG A 67 -10.85 -21.18 -6.86
C ARG A 67 -9.81 -21.42 -5.78
N ARG A 68 -9.69 -22.64 -5.26
CA ARG A 68 -8.69 -23.02 -4.23
C ARG A 68 -8.46 -21.90 -3.18
N PRO A 69 -9.52 -21.43 -2.49
CA PRO A 69 -9.50 -20.16 -1.78
C PRO A 69 -8.44 -20.09 -0.68
N ARG A 70 -8.19 -21.20 0.02
CA ARG A 70 -7.10 -21.30 1.01
C ARG A 70 -5.73 -20.99 0.41
N TRP A 71 -5.36 -21.67 -0.67
CA TRP A 71 -4.03 -21.51 -1.28
C TRP A 71 -3.85 -20.13 -1.91
N ASN A 72 -4.90 -19.60 -2.54
CA ASN A 72 -4.85 -18.28 -3.13
C ASN A 72 -4.82 -17.17 -2.06
N LEU A 73 -5.51 -17.32 -0.92
CA LEU A 73 -5.37 -16.37 0.20
C LEU A 73 -3.96 -16.41 0.81
N VAL A 74 -3.34 -17.58 0.94
CA VAL A 74 -1.95 -17.69 1.40
C VAL A 74 -1.01 -17.02 0.39
N ALA A 75 -1.18 -17.26 -0.91
CA ALA A 75 -0.35 -16.63 -1.94
C ALA A 75 -0.50 -15.10 -1.94
N ALA A 76 -1.72 -14.59 -1.80
CA ALA A 76 -1.98 -13.15 -1.65
C ALA A 76 -1.30 -12.58 -0.39
N ALA A 77 -1.50 -13.23 0.76
CA ALA A 77 -0.86 -12.79 2.00
C ALA A 77 0.68 -12.76 1.91
N LEU A 78 1.30 -13.78 1.29
CA LEU A 78 2.73 -13.81 1.07
C LEU A 78 3.20 -12.69 0.12
N GLY A 79 2.42 -12.36 -0.91
CA GLY A 79 2.68 -11.19 -1.75
C GLY A 79 2.61 -9.88 -0.96
N GLY A 80 1.62 -9.73 -0.07
CA GLY A 80 1.54 -8.62 0.88
C GLY A 80 2.76 -8.50 1.80
N LEU A 81 3.21 -9.61 2.38
CA LEU A 81 4.41 -9.65 3.21
C LEU A 81 5.68 -9.36 2.39
N GLY A 82 5.73 -9.81 1.13
CA GLY A 82 6.79 -9.50 0.18
C GLY A 82 6.85 -8.00 -0.13
N PHE A 83 5.70 -7.36 -0.35
CA PHE A 83 5.60 -5.90 -0.47
C PHE A 83 6.16 -5.21 0.77
N VAL A 84 5.78 -5.67 1.97
CA VAL A 84 6.28 -5.10 3.22
C VAL A 84 7.80 -5.21 3.32
N ALA A 85 8.35 -6.39 3.03
CA ALA A 85 9.79 -6.61 3.06
C ALA A 85 10.53 -5.72 2.06
N LEU A 86 10.06 -5.62 0.81
CA LEU A 86 10.67 -4.74 -0.19
C LEU A 86 10.62 -3.28 0.24
N LYS A 87 9.53 -2.83 0.86
CA LYS A 87 9.41 -1.45 1.32
C LYS A 87 10.34 -1.14 2.49
N LEU A 88 10.55 -2.10 3.40
CA LEU A 88 11.53 -1.96 4.47
C LEU A 88 12.98 -1.92 3.93
N VAL A 89 13.28 -2.70 2.89
CA VAL A 89 14.57 -2.62 2.19
C VAL A 89 14.72 -1.24 1.53
N ALA A 90 13.69 -0.75 0.83
CA ALA A 90 13.70 0.59 0.24
C ALA A 90 13.95 1.66 1.32
N TYR A 91 13.27 1.61 2.47
CA TYR A 91 13.53 2.52 3.58
C TYR A 91 14.98 2.49 4.06
N SER A 92 15.61 1.31 4.12
CA SER A 92 17.01 1.22 4.54
C SER A 92 17.97 1.96 3.60
N HIS A 93 17.64 2.06 2.30
CA HIS A 93 18.39 2.81 1.30
C HIS A 93 18.02 4.30 1.27
N GLU A 94 16.74 4.60 1.44
CA GLU A 94 16.16 5.93 1.31
C GLU A 94 16.43 6.80 2.56
N ILE A 95 16.29 6.25 3.77
CA ILE A 95 16.39 6.99 5.05
C ILE A 95 17.67 7.83 5.15
N PRO A 96 18.89 7.30 4.88
CA PRO A 96 20.12 8.09 5.01
C PRO A 96 20.13 9.37 4.18
N ALA A 97 19.56 9.33 2.97
CA ALA A 97 19.50 10.48 2.07
C ALA A 97 18.30 11.40 2.41
N ILE A 98 17.15 10.81 2.76
CA ILE A 98 15.92 11.53 3.06
C ILE A 98 16.01 12.31 4.38
N THR A 99 16.70 11.81 5.41
CA THR A 99 16.85 12.52 6.70
C THR A 99 17.67 13.80 6.59
N ALA A 100 18.46 13.96 5.52
CA ALA A 100 19.17 15.21 5.24
C ALA A 100 18.27 16.28 4.59
N VAL A 101 17.04 15.92 4.20
CA VAL A 101 16.04 16.84 3.66
C VAL A 101 15.16 17.31 4.80
N GLU A 102 15.49 18.45 5.42
CA GLU A 102 14.66 19.09 6.44
C GLU A 102 13.40 19.70 5.82
N SER A 103 12.37 18.88 5.58
CA SER A 103 11.11 19.32 4.96
C SER A 103 9.91 18.53 5.46
N ARG A 104 8.75 19.19 5.53
CA ARG A 104 7.45 18.55 5.82
C ARG A 104 7.06 17.51 4.75
N LEU A 105 7.64 17.57 3.56
CA LEU A 105 7.47 16.55 2.52
C LEU A 105 7.98 15.18 2.99
N VAL A 106 9.08 15.15 3.73
CA VAL A 106 9.64 13.91 4.30
C VAL A 106 8.73 13.32 5.36
N GLU A 107 8.17 14.17 6.23
CA GLU A 107 7.22 13.73 7.25
C GLU A 107 5.97 13.12 6.62
N LEU A 108 5.38 13.81 5.62
CA LEU A 108 4.22 13.30 4.88
C LEU A 108 4.54 12.01 4.11
N TYR A 109 5.73 11.93 3.51
CA TYR A 109 6.20 10.73 2.84
C TYR A 109 6.14 9.52 3.77
N PHE A 110 6.79 9.61 4.95
CA PHE A 110 6.79 8.52 5.92
C PHE A 110 5.40 8.24 6.50
N LEU A 111 4.59 9.29 6.71
CA LEU A 111 3.22 9.11 7.19
C LEU A 111 2.37 8.34 6.18
N ILE A 112 2.36 8.75 4.92
CA ILE A 112 1.56 8.11 3.86
C ILE A 112 2.03 6.68 3.62
N THR A 113 3.31 6.50 3.34
CA THR A 113 3.85 5.20 2.97
C THR A 113 3.94 4.23 4.15
N GLY A 114 4.22 4.73 5.36
CA GLY A 114 4.21 3.96 6.60
C GLY A 114 2.82 3.53 7.04
N PHE A 115 1.83 4.42 6.95
CA PHE A 115 0.44 4.06 7.26
C PHE A 115 -0.12 3.04 6.27
N HIS A 116 0.21 3.19 4.98
CA HIS A 116 -0.12 2.19 3.97
C HIS A 116 0.56 0.83 4.26
N LEU A 117 1.85 0.84 4.60
CA LEU A 117 2.59 -0.37 4.95
C LEU A 117 1.94 -1.14 6.11
N ALA A 118 1.50 -0.42 7.15
CA ALA A 118 0.79 -0.98 8.29
C ALA A 118 -0.53 -1.66 7.88
N HIS A 119 -1.29 -1.04 6.97
CA HIS A 119 -2.51 -1.62 6.41
C HIS A 119 -2.25 -2.91 5.63
N VAL A 120 -1.27 -2.89 4.72
CA VAL A 120 -0.89 -4.07 3.93
C VAL A 120 -0.51 -5.22 4.86
N LEU A 121 0.33 -4.96 5.86
CA LEU A 121 0.72 -5.96 6.85
C LEU A 121 -0.50 -6.50 7.61
N PHE A 122 -1.34 -5.62 8.15
CA PHE A 122 -2.50 -6.01 8.93
C PHE A 122 -3.47 -6.89 8.13
N VAL A 123 -3.82 -6.49 6.91
CA VAL A 123 -4.76 -7.24 6.08
C VAL A 123 -4.14 -8.54 5.56
N ALA A 124 -2.84 -8.58 5.30
CA ALA A 124 -2.14 -9.82 4.94
C ALA A 124 -2.21 -10.86 6.08
N LEU A 125 -2.05 -10.43 7.33
CA LEU A 125 -2.20 -11.31 8.50
C LEU A 125 -3.65 -11.81 8.64
N ILE A 126 -4.64 -10.95 8.39
CA ILE A 126 -6.06 -11.37 8.38
C ILE A 126 -6.32 -12.39 7.26
N MET A 127 -5.73 -12.22 6.08
CA MET A 127 -5.85 -13.20 5.00
C MET A 127 -5.33 -14.58 5.41
N LEU A 128 -4.19 -14.64 6.11
CA LEU A 128 -3.66 -15.90 6.66
C LEU A 128 -4.63 -16.54 7.66
N ALA A 129 -5.22 -15.72 8.56
CA ALA A 129 -6.20 -16.20 9.51
C ALA A 129 -7.47 -16.74 8.82
N ILE A 130 -7.97 -16.06 7.78
CA ILE A 130 -9.13 -16.50 7.00
C ILE A 130 -8.78 -17.77 6.20
N ALA A 131 -7.56 -17.91 5.71
CA ALA A 131 -7.11 -19.06 4.92
C ALA A 131 -7.23 -20.40 5.67
N TRP A 132 -7.24 -20.41 7.01
CA TRP A 132 -7.49 -21.62 7.79
C TRP A 132 -8.88 -22.21 7.56
N ARG A 133 -9.90 -21.36 7.45
CA ARG A 133 -11.30 -21.75 7.19
C ARG A 133 -11.97 -20.73 6.27
N PRO A 134 -11.67 -20.77 4.96
CA PRO A 134 -12.21 -19.81 4.01
C PRO A 134 -13.69 -20.06 3.80
N THR A 135 -14.50 -18.99 3.90
CA THR A 135 -15.90 -19.00 3.49
C THR A 135 -16.08 -18.00 2.35
N PRO A 136 -17.04 -18.20 1.43
CA PRO A 136 -17.26 -17.28 0.31
C PRO A 136 -17.41 -15.84 0.78
N ARG A 137 -18.17 -15.64 1.87
CA ARG A 137 -18.38 -14.32 2.47
C ARG A 137 -17.09 -13.69 2.99
N ARG A 138 -16.34 -14.38 3.86
CA ARG A 138 -15.09 -13.83 4.44
C ARG A 138 -14.04 -13.56 3.37
N THR A 139 -13.95 -14.47 2.40
CA THR A 139 -12.98 -14.38 1.29
C THR A 139 -13.32 -13.23 0.36
N GLY A 140 -14.60 -13.04 0.02
CA GLY A 140 -15.05 -11.90 -0.77
C GLY A 140 -14.80 -10.56 -0.07
N THR A 141 -15.15 -10.47 1.23
CA THR A 141 -14.91 -9.25 2.02
C THR A 141 -13.43 -8.88 2.10
N ILE A 142 -12.54 -9.85 2.43
CA ILE A 142 -11.12 -9.54 2.55
C ILE A 142 -10.46 -9.20 1.21
N ALA A 143 -10.92 -9.82 0.11
CA ALA A 143 -10.45 -9.48 -1.23
C ALA A 143 -10.87 -8.05 -1.63
N ALA A 144 -12.09 -7.63 -1.29
CA ALA A 144 -12.54 -6.25 -1.54
C ALA A 144 -11.70 -5.22 -0.76
N ILE A 145 -11.41 -5.49 0.53
CA ILE A 145 -10.51 -4.64 1.34
C ILE A 145 -9.10 -4.60 0.73
N TRP A 146 -8.57 -5.75 0.31
CA TRP A 146 -7.25 -5.83 -0.31
C TRP A 146 -7.15 -4.97 -1.58
N HIS A 147 -8.15 -5.06 -2.46
CA HIS A 147 -8.18 -4.24 -3.67
C HIS A 147 -8.33 -2.75 -3.39
N ALA A 148 -9.05 -2.36 -2.33
CA ALA A 148 -9.07 -0.96 -1.92
C ALA A 148 -7.67 -0.47 -1.50
N ILE A 149 -6.92 -1.30 -0.77
CA ILE A 149 -5.52 -1.01 -0.39
C ILE A 149 -4.62 -0.97 -1.63
N ASP A 150 -4.74 -1.93 -2.55
CA ASP A 150 -3.99 -1.94 -3.82
C ASP A 150 -4.21 -0.63 -4.61
N LEU A 151 -5.46 -0.15 -4.68
CA LEU A 151 -5.80 1.09 -5.36
C LEU A 151 -5.14 2.31 -4.70
N VAL A 152 -5.08 2.36 -3.37
CA VAL A 152 -4.34 3.43 -2.66
C VAL A 152 -2.87 3.42 -3.07
N TRP A 153 -2.23 2.25 -3.14
CA TRP A 153 -0.83 2.17 -3.57
C TRP A 153 -0.63 2.63 -5.01
N LEU A 154 -1.55 2.28 -5.92
CA LEU A 154 -1.53 2.73 -7.30
C LEU A 154 -1.68 4.26 -7.45
N LEU A 155 -2.24 4.94 -6.46
CA LEU A 155 -2.26 6.41 -6.39
C LEU A 155 -0.97 6.96 -5.76
N ILE A 156 -0.48 6.31 -4.70
CA ILE A 156 0.76 6.69 -4.02
C ILE A 156 1.94 6.67 -4.98
N LEU A 157 2.12 5.59 -5.75
CA LEU A 157 3.28 5.40 -6.61
C LEU A 157 3.49 6.59 -7.57
N PRO A 158 2.55 6.98 -8.45
CA PRO A 158 2.78 8.09 -9.36
C PRO A 158 2.92 9.43 -8.64
N ILE A 159 2.15 9.68 -7.58
CA ILE A 159 2.16 10.98 -6.89
C ILE A 159 3.47 11.20 -6.11
N ILE A 160 4.01 10.16 -5.48
CA ILE A 160 5.19 10.27 -4.62
C ILE A 160 6.49 9.96 -5.35
N TYR A 161 6.49 9.03 -6.32
CA TYR A 161 7.71 8.57 -6.97
C TYR A 161 7.96 9.14 -8.36
N LEU A 162 6.91 9.60 -9.06
CA LEU A 162 6.99 10.05 -10.45
C LEU A 162 6.51 11.49 -10.67
N GLY A 163 5.91 12.11 -9.64
CA GLY A 163 5.21 13.40 -9.68
C GLY A 163 6.12 14.61 -9.65
#